data_AF-A0A428X7M6-F1
#
_entry.id   AF-A0A428X7M6-F1
#
_cell.length_a   1.000
_cell.length_b   1.000
_cell.length_c   1.000
_cell.angle_alpha   90.00
_cell.angle_beta   90.00
_cell.angle_gamma   90.00
#
_symmetry.space_group_name_H-M   'P 1'
#
loop_
_entity.id
_entity.type
_entity.pdbx_description
1 polymer ?
#
loop_
_entity_poly.entity_id
_entity_poly.type
_entity_poly.pdbx_seq_one_letter_code
_entity_poly.pdbx_strand_id
1 'polypeptide(L)'
;MTAPIYDSKGQLQQIESGLLEGEQIIAVYDAVGAGTGFIGLTTRRVIIQDKSFVGKRFAITSIPYSKVSSVSVVSNKSWAGQFFSTGT
;
A
#
# COMPACT_ATOMS: atom_id res chain seq x y z
N MET A 1 -11.25 -18.97 2.64
CA MET A 1 -10.74 -17.59 2.80
C MET A 1 -9.23 -17.71 2.95
N THR A 2 -8.47 -16.93 2.20
CA THR A 2 -6.99 -16.98 2.21
C THR A 2 -6.46 -16.02 3.26
N ALA A 3 -5.40 -16.41 3.98
CA ALA A 3 -4.72 -15.52 4.93
C ALA A 3 -4.18 -14.27 4.21
N PRO A 4 -4.16 -13.09 4.86
CA PRO A 4 -3.61 -11.88 4.24
C PRO A 4 -2.11 -12.07 3.95
N ILE A 5 -1.68 -11.60 2.78
CA ILE A 5 -0.26 -11.56 2.42
C ILE A 5 0.37 -10.34 3.09
N TYR A 6 1.52 -10.48 3.75
CA TYR A 6 2.18 -9.33 4.34
C TYR A 6 3.70 -9.46 4.37
N ASP A 7 4.39 -8.33 4.26
CA ASP A 7 5.85 -8.27 4.40
C ASP A 7 6.27 -8.12 5.87
N SER A 8 5.51 -7.34 6.65
CA SER A 8 5.79 -7.07 8.07
C SER A 8 4.57 -7.31 8.97
N LYS A 9 4.74 -8.20 9.96
CA LYS A 9 3.69 -8.50 10.94
C LYS A 9 3.27 -7.28 11.76
N GLY A 10 4.20 -6.39 12.08
CA GLY A 10 3.88 -5.16 12.84
C GLY A 10 3.00 -4.21 12.03
N GLN A 11 3.24 -4.10 10.72
CA GLN A 11 2.41 -3.30 9.82
C GLN A 11 1.02 -3.92 9.62
N LEU A 12 0.94 -5.26 9.53
CA LEU A 12 -0.34 -5.98 9.52
C LEU A 12 -1.17 -5.61 10.76
N GLN A 13 -0.60 -5.74 11.96
CA GLN A 13 -1.28 -5.42 13.21
C GLN A 13 -1.71 -3.96 13.29
N GLN A 14 -0.90 -3.05 12.75
CA GLN A 14 -1.27 -1.64 12.66
C GLN A 14 -2.53 -1.43 11.82
N ILE A 15 -2.66 -2.11 10.67
CA ILE A 15 -3.88 -2.04 9.85
C ILE A 15 -5.06 -2.73 10.53
N GLU A 16 -4.85 -3.90 11.14
CA GLU A 16 -5.90 -4.64 11.87
C GLU A 16 -6.59 -3.77 12.91
N SER A 17 -5.83 -2.94 13.63
CA SER A 17 -6.36 -2.01 14.64
C SER A 17 -7.27 -0.90 14.09
N GLY A 18 -7.23 -0.64 12.78
CA GLY A 18 -7.97 0.44 12.10
C GLY A 18 -9.03 -0.03 11.10
N LEU A 19 -9.33 -1.33 11.06
CA LEU A 19 -10.34 -1.90 10.17
C LEU A 19 -11.75 -1.45 10.55
N LEU A 20 -12.55 -1.19 9.53
CA LEU A 20 -13.99 -1.03 9.68
C LEU A 20 -14.67 -2.39 9.86
N GLU A 21 -15.87 -2.38 10.43
CA GLU A 21 -16.67 -3.60 10.56
C GLU A 21 -16.92 -4.26 9.19
N GLY A 22 -16.63 -5.57 9.12
CA GLY A 22 -16.73 -6.35 7.89
C GLY A 22 -15.70 -5.99 6.81
N GLU A 23 -14.71 -5.16 7.11
CA GLU A 23 -13.54 -4.94 6.27
C GLU A 23 -12.51 -6.04 6.51
N GLN A 24 -11.90 -6.56 5.45
CA GLN A 24 -10.88 -7.62 5.53
C GLN A 24 -9.62 -7.19 4.80
N ILE A 25 -8.47 -7.59 5.33
CA ILE A 25 -7.17 -7.33 4.72
C ILE A 25 -6.94 -8.34 3.59
N ILE A 26 -6.55 -7.83 2.43
CA ILE A 26 -6.11 -8.60 1.27
C ILE A 26 -4.59 -8.76 1.35
N ALA A 27 -3.87 -7.65 1.47
CA ALA A 27 -2.41 -7.66 1.57
C ALA A 27 -1.85 -6.41 2.28
N VAL A 28 -0.62 -6.51 2.79
CA VAL A 28 0.15 -5.41 3.39
C VAL A 28 1.58 -5.44 2.90
N TYR A 29 1.93 -4.47 2.04
CA TYR A 29 3.27 -4.37 1.48
C TYR A 29 4.09 -3.30 2.19
N ASP A 30 5.32 -3.64 2.56
CA ASP A 30 6.28 -2.67 3.07
C ASP A 30 6.79 -1.82 1.92
N ALA A 31 6.65 -0.49 2.02
CA ALA A 31 7.09 0.40 0.97
C ALA A 31 8.60 0.67 1.13
N VAL A 32 9.43 -0.04 0.36
CA VAL A 32 10.88 0.16 0.36
C VAL A 32 11.23 1.43 -0.42
N GLY A 33 11.43 2.56 0.27
CA GLY A 33 11.97 3.79 -0.32
C GLY A 33 11.28 5.10 0.11
N ALA A 34 12.07 6.19 0.11
CA ALA A 34 11.68 7.61 0.19
C ALA A 34 10.41 7.98 0.98
N GLY A 35 10.34 7.57 2.25
CA GLY A 35 9.37 8.14 3.19
C GLY A 35 7.97 7.52 3.18
N THR A 36 7.68 6.52 2.34
CA THR A 36 6.41 5.78 2.44
C THR A 36 6.57 4.64 3.47
N GLY A 37 5.62 4.52 4.38
CA GLY A 37 5.62 3.54 5.47
C GLY A 37 5.18 2.15 5.03
N PHE A 38 3.94 2.02 4.52
CA PHE A 38 3.39 0.77 4.00
C PHE A 38 2.20 1.07 3.08
N ILE A 39 1.80 0.06 2.30
CA ILE A 39 0.55 0.04 1.53
C ILE A 39 -0.30 -1.16 1.99
N GLY A 40 -1.47 -0.87 2.57
CA GLY A 40 -2.48 -1.85 2.95
C GLY A 40 -3.59 -1.92 1.91
N LEU A 41 -3.91 -3.12 1.44
CA LEU A 41 -5.06 -3.39 0.59
C LEU A 41 -6.13 -4.10 1.41
N THR A 42 -7.32 -3.52 1.47
CA THR A 42 -8.48 -4.15 2.10
C THR A 42 -9.56 -4.45 1.07
N THR A 43 -10.67 -5.05 1.49
CA THR A 43 -11.86 -5.23 0.65
C THR A 43 -12.60 -3.93 0.34
N ARG A 44 -12.25 -2.80 0.97
CA ARG A 44 -12.98 -1.51 0.82
C ARG A 44 -12.13 -0.34 0.34
N ARG A 45 -10.83 -0.32 0.66
CA ARG A 45 -9.95 0.83 0.42
C ARG A 45 -8.48 0.41 0.33
N VAL A 46 -7.69 1.31 -0.24
CA VAL A 46 -6.24 1.33 -0.07
C VAL A 46 -5.91 2.19 1.14
N ILE A 47 -5.00 1.73 1.99
CA ILE A 47 -4.46 2.45 3.15
C ILE A 47 -2.99 2.71 2.89
N ILE A 48 -2.57 3.98 2.96
CA ILE A 48 -1.17 4.38 2.76
C ILE A 48 -0.68 5.03 4.05
N GLN A 49 0.45 4.54 4.58
CA GLN A 49 1.18 5.25 5.62
C GLN A 49 2.30 6.07 4.97
N ASP A 50 2.42 7.34 5.35
CA ASP A 50 3.49 8.24 4.92
C ASP A 50 4.27 8.71 6.16
N LYS A 51 5.58 8.44 6.18
CA LYS A 51 6.53 8.75 7.25
C LYS A 51 7.43 9.94 6.90
N SER A 52 7.18 10.65 5.80
CA SER A 52 7.98 11.81 5.38
C SER A 52 7.83 13.04 6.30
N PHE A 53 6.96 12.98 7.31
CA PHE A 53 6.68 14.09 8.21
C PHE A 53 7.74 14.26 9.31
N VAL A 54 8.20 15.51 9.49
CA VAL A 54 9.19 15.88 10.51
C VAL A 54 8.68 15.58 11.93
N GLY A 55 9.57 15.07 12.79
CA GLY A 55 9.30 14.88 14.22
C GLY A 55 8.69 13.51 14.56
N LYS A 56 9.08 12.43 13.85
CA LYS A 56 8.54 11.07 14.04
C LYS A 56 7.02 10.97 13.84
N ARG A 57 6.45 11.90 13.07
CA ARG A 57 5.03 11.89 12.71
C ARG A 57 4.85 11.03 11.47
N PHE A 58 3.66 10.47 11.33
CA PHE A 58 3.24 9.79 10.12
C PHE A 58 1.78 10.15 9.82
N ALA A 59 1.43 10.15 8.54
CA ALA A 59 0.05 10.25 8.09
C ALA A 59 -0.45 8.86 7.68
N ILE A 60 -1.75 8.60 7.92
CA ILE A 60 -2.44 7.45 7.36
C ILE A 60 -3.56 7.99 6.47
N THR A 61 -3.53 7.62 5.19
CA THR A 61 -4.53 8.01 4.21
C THR A 61 -5.36 6.79 3.82
N SER A 62 -6.68 6.91 3.92
CA SER A 62 -7.64 5.89 3.47
C SER A 62 -8.30 6.34 2.17
N ILE A 63 -8.13 5.58 1.10
CA ILE A 63 -8.68 5.87 -0.22
C ILE A 63 -9.67 4.76 -0.60
N PRO A 64 -10.99 5.00 -0.52
CA PRO A 64 -11.98 4.05 -1.02
C PRO A 64 -11.77 3.75 -2.50
N TYR A 65 -11.93 2.49 -2.90
CA TYR A 65 -11.74 2.12 -4.33
C TYR A 65 -12.69 2.89 -5.26
N SER A 66 -13.90 3.21 -4.81
CA SER A 66 -14.87 4.03 -5.56
C SER A 66 -14.45 5.48 -5.78
N LYS A 67 -13.36 5.93 -5.13
CA LYS A 67 -12.79 7.27 -5.28
C LYS A 67 -11.46 7.28 -6.04
N VAL A 68 -10.95 6.11 -6.46
CA VAL A 68 -9.79 6.03 -7.36
C VAL A 68 -10.25 6.35 -8.77
N SER A 69 -9.97 7.56 -9.25
CA SER A 69 -10.36 8.03 -10.59
C SER A 69 -9.33 7.68 -11.67
N SER A 70 -8.08 7.40 -11.30
CA SER A 70 -7.00 7.09 -12.22
C SER A 70 -6.00 6.13 -11.61
N VAL A 71 -5.47 5.22 -12.43
CA VAL A 71 -4.34 4.33 -12.10
C VAL A 71 -3.26 4.57 -13.15
N SER A 72 -2.02 4.72 -12.70
CA SER A 72 -0.87 4.99 -13.57
C SER A 72 0.35 4.24 -13.03
N VAL A 73 1.30 3.95 -13.92
CA VAL A 73 2.51 3.21 -13.58
C VAL A 73 3.71 3.88 -14.22
N VAL A 74 4.75 4.11 -13.43
CA VAL A 74 6.05 4.53 -13.93
C VAL A 74 6.81 3.26 -14.32
N SER A 75 7.24 3.19 -15.57
CA SER A 75 8.07 2.08 -16.05
C SER A 75 9.37 2.63 -16.58
N ASN A 76 10.48 1.95 -16.26
CA ASN A 76 11.76 2.22 -16.89
C ASN A 76 11.65 1.96 -18.38
N LYS A 77 12.21 2.86 -19.19
CA LYS A 77 12.15 2.78 -20.65
C LYS A 77 12.95 1.56 -21.12
N SER A 78 12.26 0.43 -21.37
CA SER A 78 12.87 -0.69 -22.10
C SER A 78 12.92 -0.34 -23.59
N TRP A 79 14.13 -0.32 -24.18
CA TRP A 79 14.30 -0.17 -25.63
C TRP A 79 13.86 -1.44 -26.40
N ALA A 80 13.63 -2.57 -25.72
CA ALA A 80 13.05 -3.77 -26.33
C ALA A 80 11.66 -3.98 -25.76
N GLY A 81 10.63 -3.62 -26.53
CA GLY A 81 9.24 -3.71 -26.12
C GLY A 81 8.86 -5.10 -25.59
N GLN A 82 8.47 -5.15 -24.33
CA GLN A 82 7.28 -5.82 -23.81
C GLN A 82 7.22 -5.57 -22.31
N PHE A 83 6.07 -5.06 -21.85
CA PHE A 83 5.56 -4.93 -20.48
C PHE A 83 6.54 -4.64 -19.33
N PHE A 84 6.23 -3.55 -18.61
CA PHE A 84 6.61 -3.24 -17.22
C PHE A 84 7.88 -3.95 -16.70
N SER A 85 9.06 -3.38 -16.97
CA SER A 85 10.28 -3.78 -16.27
C SER A 85 10.26 -3.22 -14.84
N THR A 86 10.01 -4.07 -13.85
CA THR A 86 10.26 -3.77 -12.43
C THR A 86 11.75 -3.88 -12.16
N GLY A 87 12.43 -2.75 -11.98
CA GLY A 87 13.83 -2.73 -11.57
C GLY A 87 13.97 -3.15 -10.10
N THR A 88 14.99 -3.96 -9.82
CA THR A 88 15.42 -4.43 -8.48
C THR A 88 15.93 -3.30 -7.60
#